data_AF-A0A3A5HQ47-F1
#
_entry.id   AF-A0A3A5HQ47-F1
#
_cell.length_a   1.000
_cell.length_b   1.000
_cell.length_c   1.000
_cell.angle_alpha   90.00
_cell.angle_beta   90.00
_cell.angle_gamma   90.00
#
_symmetry.space_group_name_H-M   'P 1'
#
loop_
_entity.id
_entity.type
_entity.pdbx_description
1 polymer ?
#
loop_
_entity_poly.entity_id
_entity_poly.type
_entity_poly.pdbx_seq_one_letter_code
_entity_poly.pdbx_strand_id
1 'polypeptide(L)' 'MVACEPVGTPLHTWQVVSTGKTSIAHKGMLHAGKVMAATAIEVLHNPDILEKAKIELIEQRNGEEYVSPIPPEEQRNY' A
#
# COMPACT_ATOMS: atom_id res chain seq x y z
N MET A 1 -2.04 -14.30 7.22
CA MET A 1 -0.87 -13.51 7.65
C MET A 1 0.39 -14.21 7.14
N VAL A 2 1.30 -13.49 6.51
CA VAL A 2 2.60 -13.98 6.02
C VAL A 2 3.68 -13.00 6.48
N ALA A 3 4.81 -13.51 6.97
CA ALA A 3 5.97 -12.68 7.30
C ALA A 3 6.69 -12.20 6.02
N CYS A 4 7.01 -10.91 5.95
CA CYS A 4 7.77 -10.31 4.84
C CYS A 4 9.25 -10.08 5.19
N GLU A 5 9.59 -10.10 6.48
CA GLU A 5 10.91 -9.80 7.03
C GLU A 5 11.15 -10.58 8.33
N PRO A 6 12.41 -10.71 8.81
CA PRO A 6 12.72 -11.33 10.09
C PRO A 6 12.20 -10.49 11.28
N VAL A 7 11.63 -11.18 12.26
CA VAL A 7 11.09 -10.57 13.48
C VAL A 7 12.18 -9.78 14.21
N GLY A 8 11.85 -8.56 14.63
CA GLY A 8 12.74 -7.69 15.40
C GLY A 8 13.73 -6.87 14.58
N THR A 9 13.68 -6.95 13.25
CA THR A 9 14.49 -6.08 12.37
C THR A 9 13.93 -4.65 12.41
N PRO A 10 14.70 -3.61 12.78
CA PRO A 10 14.20 -2.24 12.76
C PRO A 10 13.94 -1.75 11.33
N LEU A 11 12.83 -1.05 11.12
CA LEU A 11 12.52 -0.41 9.84
C LEU A 11 13.56 0.67 9.50
N HIS A 12 13.73 0.96 8.20
CA HIS A 12 14.69 1.93 7.68
C HIS A 12 16.17 1.60 7.98
N THR A 13 16.52 0.31 8.06
CA THR A 13 17.91 -0.16 8.27
C THR A 13 18.43 -1.00 7.10
N TRP A 14 19.75 -1.15 7.00
CA TRP A 14 20.35 -1.97 5.95
C TRP A 14 20.08 -3.47 6.12
N GLN A 15 19.89 -3.89 7.36
CA GLN A 15 19.42 -5.23 7.71
C GLN A 15 18.07 -5.50 7.04
N VAL A 16 17.09 -4.58 7.14
CA VAL A 16 15.78 -4.77 6.48
C VAL A 16 15.91 -4.82 4.96
N VAL A 17 16.74 -3.96 4.36
CA VAL A 17 16.96 -3.91 2.92
C VAL A 17 17.56 -5.21 2.39
N SER A 18 18.50 -5.81 3.13
CA SER A 18 19.13 -7.09 2.75
C SER A 18 18.12 -8.24 2.60
N THR A 19 16.94 -8.14 3.22
CA THR A 19 15.92 -9.19 3.19
C THR A 19 15.05 -9.14 1.94
N GLY A 20 15.06 -8.03 1.19
CA GLY A 20 14.09 -7.75 0.10
C GLY A 20 14.12 -8.75 -1.07
N LYS A 21 15.23 -9.47 -1.28
CA LYS A 21 15.38 -10.50 -2.33
C LYS A 21 15.16 -11.93 -1.82
N THR A 22 14.85 -12.10 -0.55
CA THR A 22 14.67 -13.42 0.06
C THR A 22 13.30 -14.03 -0.28
N SER A 23 13.17 -15.34 -0.09
CA SER A 23 11.90 -16.02 -0.36
C SER A 23 10.76 -15.57 0.56
N ILE A 24 11.05 -15.13 1.79
CA ILE A 24 10.01 -14.63 2.71
C ILE A 24 9.42 -13.30 2.20
N ALA A 25 10.26 -12.39 1.71
CA ALA A 25 9.82 -11.12 1.14
C ALA A 25 8.93 -11.35 -0.09
N HIS A 26 9.35 -12.21 -1.02
CA HIS A 26 8.55 -12.52 -2.20
C HIS A 26 7.22 -13.23 -1.88
N LYS A 27 7.20 -14.15 -0.91
CA LYS A 27 5.96 -14.80 -0.45
C LYS A 27 4.99 -13.79 0.17
N GLY A 28 5.51 -12.86 0.97
CA GLY A 28 4.74 -11.74 1.52
C GLY A 28 4.14 -10.86 0.43
N MET A 29 4.97 -10.44 -0.53
CA MET A 29 4.55 -9.63 -1.68
C MET A 29 3.45 -10.31 -2.51
N LEU A 30 3.62 -11.60 -2.85
CA LEU A 30 2.62 -12.35 -3.60
C LEU A 30 1.32 -12.53 -2.81
N HIS A 31 1.39 -12.74 -1.49
CA HIS A 31 0.20 -12.84 -0.66
C HIS A 31 -0.55 -11.50 -0.62
N ALA A 32 0.14 -10.38 -0.41
CA ALA A 32 -0.45 -9.04 -0.46
C ALA A 32 -1.11 -8.77 -1.82
N GLY A 33 -0.44 -9.12 -2.92
CA GLY A 33 -1.00 -8.99 -4.28
C GLY A 33 -2.31 -9.77 -4.46
N LYS A 34 -2.37 -11.01 -3.96
CA LYS A 34 -3.60 -11.83 -4.00
C LYS A 34 -4.74 -11.19 -3.20
N VAL A 35 -4.45 -10.65 -2.02
CA VAL A 35 -5.44 -9.97 -1.19
C VAL A 35 -5.96 -8.73 -1.92
N MET A 36 -5.09 -7.87 -2.44
CA MET A 36 -5.51 -6.68 -3.19
C MET A 36 -6.39 -7.03 -4.40
N ALA A 37 -6.01 -8.05 -5.17
CA ALA A 37 -6.79 -8.51 -6.31
C ALA A 37 -8.16 -9.06 -5.91
N ALA A 38 -8.22 -9.90 -4.87
CA ALA A 38 -9.48 -10.43 -4.35
C ALA A 38 -10.39 -9.32 -3.81
N THR A 39 -9.84 -8.34 -3.08
CA THR A 39 -10.59 -7.16 -2.63
C THR A 39 -11.14 -6.37 -3.81
N ALA A 40 -10.35 -6.13 -4.85
CA ALA A 40 -10.83 -5.43 -6.04
C ALA A 40 -11.98 -6.19 -6.74
N ILE A 41 -11.88 -7.52 -6.85
CA ILE A 41 -12.94 -8.37 -7.39
C ILE A 41 -14.23 -8.24 -6.55
N GLU A 42 -14.12 -8.26 -5.23
CA GLU A 42 -15.28 -8.12 -4.34
C GLU A 42 -15.95 -6.75 -4.49
N VAL A 43 -15.15 -5.68 -4.58
CA VAL A 43 -15.63 -4.30 -4.78
C VAL A 43 -16.34 -4.16 -6.14
N LEU A 44 -15.84 -4.80 -7.20
CA LEU A 44 -16.46 -4.77 -8.52
C LEU A 44 -17.83 -5.45 -8.56
N HIS A 45 -18.03 -6.51 -7.78
CA HIS A 45 -19.32 -7.22 -7.71
C HIS A 45 -20.31 -6.59 -6.73
N ASN A 46 -19.85 -5.76 -5.79
CA ASN A 46 -20.68 -5.15 -4.74
C ASN A 46 -20.52 -3.62 -4.74
N PRO A 47 -21.31 -2.88 -5.55
CA PRO A 47 -21.19 -1.43 -5.69
C PRO A 47 -21.41 -0.67 -4.37
N ASP A 48 -22.18 -1.22 -3.44
CA ASP A 48 -22.40 -0.62 -2.12
C ASP A 48 -21.11 -0.52 -1.28
N ILE A 49 -20.18 -1.47 -1.46
CA ILE A 49 -18.86 -1.43 -0.78
C ILE A 49 -18.05 -0.26 -1.33
N LEU A 50 -18.08 -0.04 -2.65
CA LEU A 50 -17.38 1.05 -3.30
C LEU A 50 -17.87 2.41 -2.78
N GLU A 51 -19.19 2.61 -2.71
CA GLU A 51 -19.76 3.88 -2.24
C GLU A 51 -19.42 4.13 -0.77
N LYS A 52 -19.50 3.12 0.10
CA LYS A 52 -19.08 3.23 1.50
C LYS A 52 -17.60 3.59 1.64
N ALA A 53 -16.72 2.93 0.88
CA ALA A 53 -15.29 3.20 0.91
C ALA A 53 -14.94 4.63 0.46
N LYS A 54 -15.67 5.16 -0.54
CA LYS A 54 -15.51 6.57 -0.96
C LYS A 54 -15.94 7.54 0.13
N ILE A 55 -17.08 7.29 0.77
CA ILE A 55 -17.58 8.13 1.87
C ILE A 55 -16.56 8.15 3.01
N GLU A 56 -16.10 6.97 3.45
CA GLU A 56 -15.07 6.85 4.50
C GLU A 56 -13.79 7.61 4.13
N LEU A 57 -13.31 7.50 2.89
CA LEU A 57 -12.11 8.22 2.45
C LEU A 57 -12.29 9.74 2.52
N ILE A 58 -13.47 10.27 2.14
CA ILE A 58 -13.77 11.70 2.21
C ILE A 58 -13.79 12.17 3.67
N GLU A 59 -14.44 11.40 4.55
CA GLU A 59 -14.53 11.67 5.97
C GLU A 59 -13.14 11.66 6.63
N GLN A 60 -12.32 10.65 6.37
CA GLN A 60 -10.97 10.53 6.93
C GLN A 60 -10.03 11.64 6.44
N ARG A 61 -10.14 12.03 5.16
CA ARG A 61 -9.37 13.15 4.62
C ARG A 61 -9.77 14.47 5.26
N ASN A 62 -11.01 14.63 5.71
CA ASN A 62 -11.51 15.84 6.37
C ASN A 62 -11.18 17.14 5.60
N GLY A 63 -11.28 17.08 4.27
CA GLY A 63 -10.95 18.20 3.37
C GLY A 63 -9.45 18.40 3.09
N GLU A 64 -8.56 17.60 3.67
CA GLU A 64 -7.13 17.62 3.35
C GLU A 64 -6.89 16.99 1.96
N GLU A 65 -6.13 17.70 1.14
CA GLU A 65 -5.65 17.21 -0.14
C GLU A 65 -4.15 16.91 -0.07
N TYR A 66 -3.73 15.87 -0.78
CA TYR A 66 -2.32 15.59 -0.91
C TYR A 66 -1.65 16.73 -1.68
N VAL A 67 -0.76 17.46 -1.01
CA VAL A 67 0.13 18.43 -1.63
C VAL A 67 1.49 17.78 -1.76
N SER A 68 1.97 17.63 -3.00
CA SER A 68 3.30 17.09 -3.24
C SER A 68 4.35 17.97 -2.56
N PRO A 69 5.30 17.38 -1.81
CA PRO A 69 6.42 18.13 -1.25
C PRO A 69 7.42 18.56 -2.34
N ILE A 70 7.32 18.02 -3.55
CA ILE A 70 8.14 18.41 -4.69
C ILE A 70 7.60 19.72 -5.27
N PRO A 71 8.42 20.77 -5.43
CA PRO A 71 7.99 22.03 -6.03
C PRO A 71 7.37 21.84 -7.42
N PRO A 72 6.29 22.56 -7.79
CA PRO A 72 5.59 22.39 -9.07
C PRO A 72 6.50 22.44 -10.31
N GLU A 73 7.54 23.26 -10.29
CA GLU A 73 8.54 23.42 -11.34
C GLU A 73 9.40 22.16 -11.60
N GLU A 74 9.49 21.25 -10.63
CA GLU A 74 10.34 20.05 -10.68
C GLU A 74 9.56 18.76 -10.96
N GLN A 75 8.22 18.80 -10.96
CA GLN A 75 7.38 17.60 -11.04
C GLN A 75 7.34 16.91 -12.41
N ARG A 76 7.73 17.60 -13.50
CA ARG A 76 7.58 17.11 -14.89
C ARG A 76 8.86 16.56 -15.53
N ASN A 77 9.98 16.52 -14.80
CA ASN A 77 11.28 16.15 -15.36
C ASN A 77 11.68 14.67 -15.16
N TYR A 78 10.72 13.77 -14.89
CA TYR A 78 10.94 12.32 -14.74
C TYR A 78 9.96 11.51 -15.59
#